data_AF-A0A8K0C825-F1
#
_entry.id   AF-A0A8K0C825-F1
#
_cell.length_a   1.000
_cell.length_b   1.000
_cell.length_c   1.000
_cell.angle_alpha   90.00
_cell.angle_beta   90.00
_cell.angle_gamma   90.00
#
_symmetry.space_group_name_H-M   'P 1'
#
loop_
_entity.id
_entity.type
_entity.pdbx_description
1 polymer ?
#
loop_
_entity_poly.entity_id
_entity_poly.type
_entity_poly.pdbx_seq_one_letter_code
_entity_poly.pdbx_strand_id
1 'polypeptide(L)'
;MTTFMIGSLGPFDDTKEDINGYLLRLKHYLKVNDVEFTYRVSVLLATAGPELVSLLQDLCSPVEVDEKSYQELTDILVNHFKPARLIIDERFKFNTRGINI
;
A
#
# COMPACT_ATOMS: atom_id res chain seq x y z
N MET A 1 -28.03 8.70 -10.18
CA MET A 1 -27.73 7.26 -10.05
C MET A 1 -27.25 7.05 -8.62
N THR A 2 -27.82 6.11 -7.87
CA THR A 2 -27.35 5.78 -6.53
C THR A 2 -26.08 4.95 -6.67
N THR A 3 -24.90 5.52 -6.36
CA THR A 3 -23.65 4.76 -6.35
C THR A 3 -23.65 3.86 -5.13
N PHE A 4 -23.80 2.56 -5.35
CA PHE A 4 -23.68 1.55 -4.30
C PHE A 4 -22.20 1.21 -4.12
N MET A 5 -21.66 1.43 -2.91
CA MET A 5 -20.30 0.98 -2.57
C MET A 5 -20.32 -0.53 -2.31
N ILE A 6 -19.43 -1.25 -2.99
CA ILE A 6 -19.26 -2.69 -2.86
C ILE A 6 -18.16 -2.99 -1.82
N GLY A 7 -18.55 -3.68 -0.75
CA GLY A 7 -17.65 -4.13 0.31
C GLY A 7 -17.26 -3.04 1.31
N SER A 8 -16.43 -3.39 2.29
CA SER A 8 -15.86 -2.48 3.28
C SER A 8 -14.37 -2.74 3.43
N LEU A 9 -13.58 -1.68 3.51
CA LEU A 9 -12.15 -1.76 3.82
C LEU A 9 -11.92 -1.29 5.26
N GLY A 10 -11.63 -2.24 6.16
CA GLY A 10 -11.20 -1.92 7.53
C GLY A 10 -9.77 -1.34 7.57
N PRO A 11 -9.38 -0.72 8.69
CA PRO A 11 -8.06 -0.15 8.88
C PRO A 11 -6.94 -1.18 8.79
N PHE A 12 -5.73 -0.68 8.57
CA PHE A 12 -4.52 -1.48 8.70
C PHE A 12 -4.32 -1.89 10.16
N ASP A 13 -3.93 -3.15 10.37
CA ASP A 13 -3.65 -3.74 11.68
C ASP A 13 -2.44 -4.66 11.51
N ASP A 14 -1.28 -4.20 11.99
CA ASP A 14 0.00 -4.88 11.86
C ASP A 14 0.08 -6.20 12.65
N THR A 15 -0.88 -6.45 13.55
CA THR A 15 -1.03 -7.73 14.25
C THR A 15 -1.77 -8.78 13.42
N LYS A 16 -2.49 -8.35 12.38
CA LYS A 16 -3.35 -9.22 11.53
C LYS A 16 -2.85 -9.37 10.11
N GLU A 17 -2.17 -8.37 9.56
CA GLU A 17 -1.69 -8.38 8.18
C GLU A 17 -0.39 -7.60 8.01
N ASP A 18 0.40 -7.94 6.99
CA ASP A 18 1.50 -7.08 6.54
C ASP A 18 1.00 -5.96 5.61
N ILE A 19 1.83 -4.94 5.42
CA ILE A 19 1.45 -3.77 4.62
C ILE A 19 1.06 -4.11 3.17
N ASN A 20 1.67 -5.13 2.55
CA ASN A 20 1.31 -5.53 1.20
C ASN A 20 -0.07 -6.20 1.18
N GLY A 21 -0.43 -6.93 2.25
CA GLY A 21 -1.76 -7.48 2.45
C GLY A 21 -2.84 -6.39 2.47
N TYR A 22 -2.61 -5.33 3.26
CA TYR A 22 -3.51 -4.18 3.31
C TYR A 22 -3.61 -3.46 1.95
N LEU A 23 -2.47 -3.18 1.30
CA LEU A 23 -2.46 -2.52 -0.01
C LEU A 23 -3.12 -3.36 -1.11
N LEU A 24 -3.05 -4.69 -1.02
CA LEU A 24 -3.77 -5.58 -1.94
C LEU A 24 -5.29 -5.46 -1.76
N ARG A 25 -5.79 -5.47 -0.51
CA ARG A 25 -7.21 -5.26 -0.22
C ARG A 25 -7.68 -3.89 -0.72
N LEU A 26 -6.90 -2.84 -0.46
CA LEU A 26 -7.16 -1.49 -0.96
C LEU A 26 -7.24 -1.46 -2.49
N LYS A 27 -6.28 -2.07 -3.19
CA LYS A 27 -6.28 -2.16 -4.66
C LYS A 27 -7.57 -2.80 -5.19
N HIS A 28 -8.03 -3.89 -4.58
CA HIS A 28 -9.27 -4.55 -4.99
C HIS A 28 -10.52 -3.72 -4.65
N TYR A 29 -10.53 -3.06 -3.49
CA TYR A 29 -11.59 -2.14 -3.09
C TYR A 29 -11.74 -0.97 -4.06
N LEU A 30 -10.62 -0.33 -4.44
CA LEU A 30 -10.61 0.74 -5.45
C LEU A 30 -11.12 0.23 -6.81
N LYS A 31 -10.69 -0.97 -7.22
CA LYS A 31 -11.07 -1.56 -8.51
C LYS A 31 -12.56 -1.90 -8.59
N VAL A 32 -13.13 -2.52 -7.56
CA VAL A 32 -14.54 -2.96 -7.59
C VAL A 32 -15.50 -1.77 -7.50
N ASN A 33 -15.06 -0.67 -6.90
CA ASN A 33 -15.84 0.57 -6.77
C ASN A 33 -15.54 1.60 -7.87
N ASP A 34 -14.75 1.24 -8.89
CA ASP A 34 -14.35 2.11 -10.01
C ASP A 34 -13.84 3.50 -9.57
N VAL A 35 -13.00 3.51 -8.53
CA VAL A 35 -12.51 4.75 -7.93
C VAL A 35 -11.51 5.43 -8.87
N GLU A 36 -11.84 6.64 -9.32
CA GLU A 36 -10.97 7.48 -10.14
C GLU A 36 -9.62 7.73 -9.46
N PHE A 37 -8.56 7.88 -10.28
CA PHE A 37 -7.20 8.06 -9.78
C PHE A 37 -7.04 9.24 -8.83
N THR A 38 -7.79 10.32 -9.07
CA THR A 38 -7.82 11.55 -8.25
C THR A 38 -8.29 11.33 -6.81
N TYR A 39 -9.11 10.29 -6.55
CA TYR A 39 -9.64 10.02 -5.22
C TYR A 39 -8.87 8.96 -4.44
N ARG A 40 -7.87 8.31 -5.05
CA ARG A 40 -7.19 7.16 -4.42
C ARG A 40 -6.41 7.54 -3.17
N VAL A 41 -5.80 8.72 -3.15
CA VAL A 41 -5.14 9.26 -1.95
C VAL A 41 -6.16 9.46 -0.84
N SER A 42 -7.30 10.11 -1.13
CA SER A 42 -8.37 10.31 -0.15
C SER A 42 -8.91 8.98 0.40
N VAL A 43 -9.11 7.97 -0.45
CA VAL A 43 -9.55 6.65 0.00
C VAL A 43 -8.49 5.99 0.88
N LEU A 44 -7.21 6.01 0.49
CA LEU A 44 -6.12 5.47 1.31
C LEU A 44 -6.12 6.08 2.71
N LEU A 45 -6.15 7.41 2.82
CA LEU A 45 -6.12 8.10 4.11
C LEU A 45 -7.39 7.87 4.94
N ALA A 46 -8.55 7.81 4.30
CA ALA A 46 -9.82 7.57 4.98
C ALA A 46 -9.94 6.14 5.53
N THR A 47 -9.33 5.15 4.87
CA THR A 47 -9.45 3.75 5.27
C THR A 47 -8.24 3.22 6.03
N ALA A 48 -7.08 3.89 5.98
CA ALA A 48 -5.82 3.43 6.59
C ALA A 48 -5.89 3.27 8.11
N GLY A 49 -6.69 4.10 8.78
CA GLY A 49 -6.70 4.20 10.23
C GLY A 49 -5.66 5.20 10.76
N PRO A 50 -5.82 5.66 12.01
CA PRO A 50 -5.08 6.79 12.54
C PRO A 50 -3.56 6.56 12.64
N GLU A 51 -3.14 5.35 13.01
CA GLU A 51 -1.72 5.02 13.21
C GLU A 51 -0.94 5.06 11.88
N LEU A 52 -1.49 4.44 10.84
CA LEU A 52 -0.86 4.42 9.51
C LEU A 52 -0.86 5.82 8.86
N VAL A 53 -1.89 6.64 9.10
CA VAL A 53 -1.94 8.04 8.66
C VAL A 53 -0.89 8.89 9.39
N SER A 54 -0.76 8.75 10.71
CA SER A 54 0.27 9.45 11.50
C SER A 54 1.67 9.09 10.99
N LEU A 55 1.93 7.80 10.75
CA LEU A 55 3.19 7.34 10.19
C LEU A 55 3.47 7.97 8.81
N LEU A 56 2.47 8.02 7.94
CA LEU A 56 2.61 8.67 6.64
C LEU A 56 2.95 10.17 6.78
N GLN A 57 2.26 10.89 7.67
CA GLN A 57 2.56 12.31 7.92
C GLN A 57 4.01 12.51 8.39
N ASP A 58 4.47 11.67 9.32
CA ASP A 58 5.86 11.71 9.82
C ASP A 58 6.87 11.42 8.70
N LEU A 59 6.59 10.44 7.84
CA LEU A 59 7.46 10.07 6.72
C LEU A 59 7.43 11.06 5.54
N CYS A 60 6.36 11.86 5.42
CA CYS A 60 6.18 12.81 4.32
C CYS A 60 6.75 14.19 4.62
N SER A 61 6.89 14.54 5.90
CA SER A 61 7.41 15.83 6.37
C SER A 61 8.72 16.24 5.67
N PRO A 62 8.84 17.49 5.21
CA PRO A 62 7.97 18.65 5.45
C PRO A 62 6.82 18.83 4.44
N VAL A 63 6.61 17.87 3.53
CA VAL A 63 5.56 17.92 2.51
C VAL A 63 4.29 17.28 3.07
N GLU A 64 3.13 17.89 2.80
CA GLU A 64 1.86 17.34 3.25
C GLU A 64 1.56 15.99 2.57
N VAL A 65 0.91 15.09 3.30
CA VAL A 65 0.62 13.74 2.81
C VAL A 65 -0.34 13.74 1.62
N ASP A 66 -1.22 14.74 1.53
CA ASP A 66 -2.20 14.90 0.45
C ASP A 66 -1.60 15.50 -0.84
N GLU A 67 -0.42 16.12 -0.76
CA GLU A 67 0.33 16.64 -1.91
C GLU A 67 1.10 15.53 -2.66
N LYS A 68 1.25 14.34 -2.07
CA LYS A 68 1.90 13.19 -2.70
C LYS A 68 0.94 12.36 -3.54
N SER A 69 1.46 11.76 -4.59
CA SER A 69 0.69 10.81 -5.39
C SER A 69 0.43 9.51 -4.62
N TYR A 70 -0.64 8.81 -5.01
CA TYR A 70 -0.96 7.49 -4.46
C TYR A 70 0.22 6.52 -4.56
N GLN A 71 0.95 6.53 -5.68
CA GLN A 71 2.09 5.64 -5.89
C GLN A 71 3.22 5.94 -4.90
N GLU A 72 3.59 7.22 -4.74
CA GLU A 72 4.62 7.64 -3.77
C GLU A 72 4.26 7.22 -2.34
N LEU A 73 3.00 7.41 -1.92
CA LEU A 73 2.55 7.00 -0.59
C LEU A 73 2.65 5.48 -0.40
N THR A 74 2.23 4.69 -1.38
CA THR A 74 2.35 3.23 -1.29
C THR A 74 3.79 2.76 -1.27
N ASP A 75 4.69 3.42 -2.01
CA ASP A 75 6.12 3.10 -2.03
C ASP A 75 6.80 3.47 -0.70
N ILE A 76 6.44 4.61 -0.10
CA ILE A 76 6.90 5.01 1.25
C ILE A 76 6.51 3.94 2.27
N LEU A 77 5.25 3.51 2.26
CA LEU A 77 4.75 2.46 3.16
C LEU A 77 5.51 1.14 2.97
N VAL A 78 5.60 0.65 1.74
CA VAL A 78 6.32 -0.59 1.44
C VAL A 78 7.78 -0.49 1.86
N ASN A 79 8.44 0.65 1.65
CA ASN A 79 9.83 0.85 2.06
C ASN A 79 10.01 0.94 3.58
N HIS A 80 9.06 1.53 4.31
CA HIS A 80 9.11 1.62 5.77
C HIS A 80 8.97 0.24 6.43
N PHE A 81 8.02 -0.57 5.96
CA PHE A 81 7.75 -1.90 6.51
C PHE A 81 8.66 -2.99 5.92
N LYS A 82 9.56 -2.66 4.99
CA LYS A 82 10.59 -3.62 4.55
C LYS A 82 11.49 -3.96 5.75
N PRO A 83 11.75 -5.24 6.03
CA PRO A 83 12.77 -5.59 7.01
C PRO A 83 14.10 -5.01 6.53
N ALA A 84 14.83 -4.33 7.43
CA ALA A 84 16.13 -3.74 7.18
C ALA A 84 17.19 -4.83 6.91
N ARG A 85 17.09 -5.54 5.78
CA ARG A 85 18.20 -6.30 5.21
C ARG A 85 19.10 -5.33 4.48
N LEU A 86 19.91 -4.61 5.25
CA LEU A 86 21.15 -4.04 4.75
C LEU A 86 22.17 -5.18 4.63
N ILE A 87 22.97 -5.15 3.56
CA ILE A 87 24.10 -6.02 3.21
C ILE A 87 23.76 -7.11 2.14
N ILE A 88 23.97 -6.72 0.88
CA ILE A 88 24.31 -7.54 -0.30
C ILE A 88 23.24 -8.57 -0.72
N ASP A 89 22.30 -8.15 -1.57
CA ASP A 89 21.63 -9.04 -2.53
C ASP A 89 21.69 -8.44 -3.96
N GLU A 90 22.77 -7.70 -4.25
CA GLU A 90 23.25 -7.63 -5.63
C GLU A 90 23.81 -9.01 -5.99
N ARG A 91 23.06 -9.71 -6.85
CA ARG A 91 23.44 -10.90 -7.63
C ARG A 91 23.29 -12.25 -6.90
N PHE A 92 22.65 -13.17 -7.64
CA PHE A 92 22.48 -14.61 -7.40
C PHE A 92 21.28 -14.99 -6.51
N LYS A 93 20.18 -15.53 -7.07
CA LYS A 93 20.15 -16.92 -7.56
C LYS A 93 19.08 -17.15 -8.65
N PHE A 94 19.60 -17.29 -9.87
CA PHE A 94 19.21 -18.20 -10.96
C PHE A 94 17.72 -18.56 -11.18
N ASN A 95 17.17 -17.92 -12.21
CA ASN A 95 16.11 -18.45 -13.06
C ASN A 95 16.68 -19.56 -13.97
N THR A 96 16.58 -20.83 -13.56
CA THR A 96 16.41 -21.96 -14.49
C THR A 96 15.67 -23.09 -13.78
N ARG A 97 14.39 -23.31 -14.11
CA ARG A 97 13.70 -24.56 -13.81
C ARG A 97 14.23 -25.61 -14.78
N GLY A 98 14.92 -26.62 -14.27
CA GLY A 98 15.13 -27.86 -15.02
C GLY A 98 13.77 -28.50 -15.27
N ILE A 99 13.23 -28.35 -16.47
CA ILE A 99 12.14 -29.21 -16.95
C ILE A 99 12.82 -30.52 -17.35
N ASN A 100 12.55 -31.56 -16.57
CA ASN A 100 12.88 -32.94 -16.91
C ASN A 100 11.62 -33.54 -17.56
N ILE A 101 11.66 -33.73 -18.86
CA ILE A 101 10.85 -34.71 -19.63
C ILE A 101 11.75 -35.28 -20.72
#